data_AF-A0ABD5SII1-F1
#
_entry.id   AF-A0ABD5SII1-F1
#
_cell.length_a   1.000
_cell.length_b   1.000
_cell.length_c   1.000
_cell.angle_alpha   90.00
_cell.angle_beta   90.00
_cell.angle_gamma   90.00
#
_symmetry.space_group_name_H-M   'P 1'
#
loop_
_entity.id
_entity.type
_entity.pdbx_description
1 polymer ?
#
loop_
_entity_poly.entity_id
_entity_poly.type
_entity_poly.pdbx_seq_one_letter_code
_entity_poly.pdbx_strand_id
1 'polypeptide(L)'
;GATPGLLTGAAALAAQSFVEVTDVDIHWGVGLKSGYEDNRGTVREDIAHLPEYDIGTARNLSDEEIDEIIDDHDGVIEFEDMEHADDVLLERAGVCDAADVTVGGILDVRNDEKPTTTTVRVTGTTFDGETATNTFRLGDETSMEANVNGPALGYLKAGVRRNRAGEYGVLGPAELMPGF
;
A
#
# COMPACT_ATOMS: atom_id res chain seq x y z
N GLY A 1 -4.95 1.66 5.51
CA GLY A 1 -5.19 0.53 4.59
C GLY A 1 -4.11 -0.52 4.77
N ALA A 2 -3.93 -1.38 3.78
CA ALA A 2 -2.78 -2.27 3.69
C ALA A 2 -1.54 -1.45 3.29
N THR A 3 -1.72 -0.60 2.27
CA THR A 3 -0.81 0.43 1.79
C THR A 3 -1.69 1.63 1.40
N PRO A 4 -1.49 2.84 1.96
CA PRO A 4 -0.65 3.13 3.10
C PRO A 4 -1.27 2.54 4.37
N GLY A 5 -0.44 2.03 5.28
CA GLY A 5 -0.88 1.43 6.53
C GLY A 5 0.05 0.33 7.02
N LEU A 6 -0.39 -0.92 6.90
CA LEU A 6 0.37 -2.09 7.38
C LEU A 6 1.79 -2.13 6.80
N LEU A 7 1.93 -1.96 5.48
CA LEU A 7 3.23 -2.03 4.80
C LEU A 7 4.11 -0.82 5.14
N THR A 8 3.54 0.39 5.23
CA THR A 8 4.26 1.59 5.69
C THR A 8 4.81 1.40 7.10
N GLY A 9 3.99 0.86 8.01
CA GLY A 9 4.42 0.56 9.39
C GLY A 9 5.49 -0.53 9.45
N ALA A 10 5.39 -1.56 8.60
CA ALA A 10 6.41 -2.59 8.46
C ALA A 10 7.72 -2.03 7.91
N ALA A 11 7.66 -1.12 6.92
CA ALA A 11 8.83 -0.45 6.36
C ALA A 11 9.55 0.39 7.42
N ALA A 12 8.81 1.21 8.18
CA ALA A 12 9.36 2.02 9.27
C ALA A 12 10.07 1.16 10.36
N LEU A 13 9.56 -0.05 10.62
CA LEU A 13 10.21 -1.01 11.52
C LEU A 13 11.45 -1.65 10.90
N ALA A 14 11.38 -2.08 9.64
CA ALA A 14 12.50 -2.70 8.93
C ALA A 14 13.69 -1.72 8.75
N ALA A 15 13.39 -0.43 8.59
CA ALA A 15 14.36 0.64 8.44
C ALA A 15 15.33 0.78 9.64
N GLN A 16 14.92 0.35 10.84
CA GLN A 16 15.73 0.48 12.07
C GLN A 16 17.04 -0.33 12.06
N SER A 17 17.27 -1.17 11.03
CA SER A 17 18.53 -1.92 10.85
C SER A 17 19.60 -1.13 10.07
N PHE A 18 19.23 0.00 9.47
CA PHE A 18 20.06 0.75 8.54
C PHE A 18 20.43 2.12 9.10
N VAL A 19 21.65 2.57 8.76
CA VAL A 19 22.06 3.97 9.01
C VAL A 19 21.53 4.91 7.93
N GLU A 20 21.22 4.38 6.75
CA GLU A 20 20.63 5.07 5.61
C GLU A 20 19.76 4.08 4.84
N VAL A 21 18.49 4.41 4.63
CA VAL A 21 17.59 3.68 3.73
C VAL A 21 17.72 4.31 2.35
N THR A 22 17.89 3.48 1.33
CA THR A 22 18.12 3.94 -0.05
C THR A 22 16.99 3.56 -1.00
N ASP A 23 16.10 2.66 -0.57
CA ASP A 23 14.99 2.17 -1.40
C ASP A 23 13.92 1.49 -0.52
N VAL A 24 12.66 1.84 -0.76
CA VAL A 24 11.48 1.18 -0.23
C VAL A 24 10.57 0.81 -1.39
N ASP A 25 10.54 -0.48 -1.70
CA ASP A 25 9.75 -1.05 -2.80
C ASP A 25 8.52 -1.77 -2.23
N ILE A 26 7.33 -1.24 -2.53
CA ILE A 26 6.04 -1.85 -2.18
C ILE A 26 5.43 -2.44 -3.45
N HIS A 27 5.22 -3.75 -3.43
CA HIS A 27 4.56 -4.45 -4.53
C HIS A 27 3.34 -5.21 -4.01
N TRP A 28 2.14 -4.79 -4.42
CA TRP A 28 0.89 -5.39 -3.96
C TRP A 28 0.25 -6.33 -4.99
N GLY A 29 -0.63 -7.20 -4.51
CA GLY A 29 -1.33 -8.18 -5.33
C GLY A 29 -2.76 -8.35 -4.84
N VAL A 30 -3.73 -8.14 -5.72
CA VAL A 30 -5.15 -8.15 -5.38
C VAL A 30 -5.90 -9.00 -6.41
N GLY A 31 -6.57 -10.06 -5.94
CA GLY A 31 -7.57 -10.80 -6.72
C GLY A 31 -8.97 -10.40 -6.28
N LEU A 32 -9.87 -10.08 -7.22
CA LEU A 32 -11.19 -9.49 -6.94
C LEU A 32 -12.38 -10.13 -7.65
N LYS A 33 -12.26 -11.30 -8.28
CA LYS A 33 -13.37 -11.88 -9.07
C LYS A 33 -14.74 -11.87 -8.37
N SER A 34 -14.81 -12.40 -7.15
CA SER A 34 -16.05 -12.54 -6.39
C SER A 34 -16.51 -11.22 -5.76
N GLY A 35 -15.60 -10.26 -5.62
CA GLY A 35 -15.84 -8.96 -5.00
C GLY A 35 -15.90 -7.79 -5.99
N TYR A 36 -15.76 -8.02 -7.30
CA TYR A 36 -15.60 -6.96 -8.29
C TYR A 36 -16.74 -5.94 -8.24
N GLU A 37 -17.99 -6.41 -8.28
CA GLU A 37 -19.18 -5.54 -8.22
C GLU A 37 -19.18 -4.64 -6.97
N ASP A 38 -18.84 -5.20 -5.81
CA ASP A 38 -18.81 -4.47 -4.54
C ASP A 38 -17.58 -3.55 -4.41
N ASN A 39 -16.53 -3.79 -5.21
CA ASN A 39 -15.26 -3.06 -5.19
C ASN A 39 -15.02 -2.21 -6.45
N ARG A 40 -16.02 -2.00 -7.31
CA ARG A 40 -15.90 -1.16 -8.52
C ARG A 40 -15.40 0.25 -8.24
N GLY A 41 -15.72 0.80 -7.07
CA GLY A 41 -15.18 2.09 -6.63
C GLY A 41 -13.65 2.06 -6.45
N THR A 42 -13.13 0.99 -5.86
CA THR A 42 -11.69 0.75 -5.68
C THR A 42 -11.00 0.53 -7.02
N VAL A 43 -11.59 -0.28 -7.91
CA VAL A 43 -11.02 -0.50 -9.26
C VAL A 43 -10.96 0.81 -10.06
N ARG A 44 -11.97 1.68 -9.95
CA ARG A 44 -11.95 3.02 -10.56
C ARG A 44 -10.83 3.90 -9.98
N GLU A 45 -10.55 3.79 -8.68
CA GLU A 45 -9.43 4.49 -8.04
C GLU A 45 -8.08 3.96 -8.56
N ASP A 46 -7.92 2.64 -8.66
CA ASP A 46 -6.71 2.02 -9.20
C ASP A 46 -6.46 2.46 -10.66
N ILE A 47 -7.49 2.44 -11.52
CA ILE A 47 -7.40 2.91 -12.92
C ILE A 47 -6.86 4.35 -13.02
N ALA A 48 -7.08 5.21 -12.03
CA ALA A 48 -6.56 6.58 -12.03
C ALA A 48 -5.02 6.65 -12.00
N HIS A 49 -4.35 5.54 -11.70
CA HIS A 49 -2.89 5.41 -11.70
C HIS A 49 -2.33 4.84 -13.01
N LEU A 50 -3.17 4.49 -13.98
CA LEU A 50 -2.69 4.14 -15.32
C LEU A 50 -2.16 5.40 -16.04
N PRO A 51 -1.11 5.29 -16.89
CA PRO A 51 -0.48 6.44 -17.55
C PRO A 51 -1.43 7.31 -18.38
N GLU A 52 -2.51 6.75 -18.88
CA GLU A 52 -3.52 7.42 -19.71
C GLU A 52 -4.58 8.16 -18.89
N TYR A 53 -4.62 7.95 -17.58
CA TYR A 53 -5.68 8.43 -16.70
C TYR A 53 -5.13 9.29 -15.56
N ASP A 54 -6.03 10.05 -14.95
CA ASP A 54 -5.81 10.76 -13.70
C ASP A 54 -7.08 10.65 -12.83
N ILE A 55 -7.00 11.10 -11.58
CA ILE A 55 -8.15 11.08 -10.66
C ILE A 55 -9.38 11.79 -11.26
N GLY A 56 -9.18 12.84 -12.05
CA GLY A 56 -10.25 13.58 -12.71
C GLY A 56 -10.92 12.79 -13.84
N THR A 57 -10.14 12.16 -14.71
CA THR A 57 -10.67 11.35 -15.81
C THR A 57 -11.30 10.06 -15.30
N ALA A 58 -10.62 9.33 -14.41
CA ALA A 58 -11.11 8.08 -13.85
C ALA A 58 -12.45 8.23 -13.10
N ARG A 59 -12.64 9.35 -12.38
CA ARG A 59 -13.92 9.66 -11.70
C ARG A 59 -15.12 9.77 -12.62
N ASN A 60 -14.91 10.12 -13.88
CA ASN A 60 -15.98 10.33 -14.84
C ASN A 60 -16.27 9.10 -15.70
N LEU A 61 -15.48 8.03 -15.55
CA LEU A 61 -15.69 6.78 -16.29
C LEU A 61 -17.01 6.12 -15.88
N SER A 62 -17.81 5.80 -16.89
CA SER A 62 -18.98 4.93 -16.76
C SER A 62 -18.54 3.51 -16.41
N ASP A 63 -19.49 2.72 -15.94
CA ASP A 63 -19.23 1.33 -15.63
C ASP A 63 -18.89 0.52 -16.89
N GLU A 64 -19.50 0.85 -18.04
CA GLU A 64 -19.13 0.23 -19.32
C GLU A 64 -17.70 0.61 -19.76
N GLU A 65 -17.29 1.86 -19.56
CA GLU A 65 -15.92 2.30 -19.88
C GLU A 65 -14.88 1.61 -18.99
N ILE A 66 -15.20 1.36 -17.72
CA ILE A 66 -14.34 0.58 -16.82
C ILE A 66 -14.23 -0.87 -17.29
N ASP A 67 -15.35 -1.50 -17.67
CA ASP A 67 -15.34 -2.87 -18.17
C ASP A 67 -14.53 -2.98 -19.48
N GLU A 68 -14.60 -1.99 -20.36
CA GLU A 68 -13.77 -1.92 -21.58
C GLU A 68 -12.27 -1.83 -21.25
N ILE A 69 -11.87 -0.98 -20.30
CA ILE A 69 -10.48 -0.88 -19.84
C ILE A 69 -10.01 -2.22 -19.26
N ILE A 70 -10.84 -2.85 -18.43
CA ILE A 70 -10.53 -4.16 -17.85
C ILE A 70 -10.32 -5.20 -18.94
N ASP A 71 -11.18 -5.23 -19.96
CA ASP A 71 -11.09 -6.18 -21.04
C ASP A 71 -9.88 -5.94 -21.96
N ASP A 72 -9.52 -4.67 -22.20
CA ASP A 72 -8.30 -4.29 -22.93
C ASP A 72 -7.01 -4.76 -22.22
N HIS A 73 -7.08 -4.92 -20.90
CA HIS A 73 -6.02 -5.46 -20.05
C HIS A 73 -6.19 -6.97 -19.73
N ASP A 74 -7.04 -7.70 -20.46
CA ASP A 74 -7.31 -9.11 -20.19
C ASP A 74 -7.70 -9.41 -18.73
N GLY A 75 -8.33 -8.44 -18.06
CA GLY A 75 -8.74 -8.49 -16.67
C GLY A 75 -7.61 -8.49 -15.64
N VAL A 76 -6.38 -8.24 -16.07
CA VAL A 76 -5.19 -8.17 -15.21
C VAL A 76 -4.46 -6.87 -15.49
N ILE A 77 -4.51 -5.95 -14.54
CA ILE A 77 -3.92 -4.62 -14.66
C ILE A 77 -2.66 -4.56 -13.78
N GLU A 78 -1.54 -4.18 -14.39
CA GLU A 78 -0.27 -3.95 -13.71
C GLU A 78 -0.05 -2.44 -13.55
N PHE A 79 0.36 -2.04 -12.36
CA PHE A 79 0.63 -0.66 -11.99
C PHE A 79 2.08 -0.52 -11.58
N GLU A 80 2.74 0.47 -12.17
CA GLU A 80 4.12 0.85 -11.87
C GLU A 80 4.14 2.30 -11.35
N ASP A 81 4.98 2.58 -10.35
CA ASP A 81 5.28 3.93 -9.86
C ASP A 81 4.04 4.79 -9.55
N MET A 82 3.10 4.20 -8.79
CA MET A 82 1.86 4.85 -8.39
C MET A 82 2.13 6.00 -7.42
N GLU A 83 1.50 7.17 -7.65
CA GLU A 83 1.41 8.22 -6.62
C GLU A 83 0.69 7.66 -5.39
N HIS A 84 1.40 7.55 -4.27
CA HIS A 84 0.87 6.81 -3.15
C HIS A 84 1.49 7.25 -1.83
N ALA A 85 0.65 7.60 -0.85
CA ALA A 85 1.06 8.35 0.35
C ALA A 85 2.07 7.66 1.29
N ASP A 86 2.53 6.44 1.00
CA ASP A 86 3.62 5.78 1.73
C ASP A 86 4.89 6.63 1.69
N ASP A 87 5.16 7.27 0.55
CA ASP A 87 6.29 8.16 0.31
C ASP A 87 6.36 9.30 1.34
N VAL A 88 5.33 10.14 1.40
CA VAL A 88 5.21 11.30 2.28
C VAL A 88 5.10 10.87 3.74
N LEU A 89 4.48 9.71 4.02
CA LEU A 89 4.38 9.19 5.38
C LEU A 89 5.73 8.70 5.93
N LEU A 90 6.54 8.04 5.10
CA LEU A 90 7.89 7.59 5.47
C LEU A 90 8.86 8.76 5.55
N GLU A 91 8.79 9.72 4.61
CA GLU A 91 9.58 10.95 4.65
C GLU A 91 9.28 11.78 5.89
N ARG A 92 7.99 12.00 6.20
CA ARG A 92 7.60 12.74 7.41
C ARG A 92 8.09 12.05 8.69
N ALA A 93 8.17 10.72 8.70
CA ALA A 93 8.68 9.95 9.82
C ALA A 93 10.23 9.95 9.90
N GLY A 94 10.91 10.53 8.91
CA GLY A 94 12.37 10.59 8.83
C GLY A 94 13.02 9.25 8.47
N VAL A 95 12.31 8.40 7.71
CA VAL A 95 12.79 7.07 7.30
C VAL A 95 13.69 7.13 6.06
N CYS A 96 13.23 7.80 5.00
CA CYS A 96 13.93 8.00 3.73
C CYS A 96 13.33 9.21 3.01
N ASP A 97 13.92 9.64 1.88
CA ASP A 97 13.30 10.66 1.04
C ASP A 97 12.09 10.05 0.30
N ALA A 98 11.07 10.87 0.00
CA ALA A 98 9.88 10.39 -0.72
C ALA A 98 10.21 9.76 -2.08
N ALA A 99 11.27 10.26 -2.74
CA ALA A 99 11.73 9.76 -4.04
C ALA A 99 12.35 8.35 -3.98
N ASP A 100 12.69 7.85 -2.78
CA ASP A 100 13.22 6.49 -2.59
C ASP A 100 12.10 5.47 -2.35
N VAL A 101 10.83 5.89 -2.40
CA VAL A 101 9.66 5.02 -2.20
C VAL A 101 8.97 4.78 -3.54
N THR A 102 8.87 3.51 -3.94
CA THR A 102 8.13 3.09 -5.13
C THR A 102 6.98 2.19 -4.73
N VAL A 103 5.79 2.44 -5.29
CA VAL A 103 4.60 1.61 -5.06
C VAL A 103 4.05 1.14 -6.40
N GLY A 104 3.80 -0.16 -6.51
CA GLY A 104 3.14 -0.76 -7.66
C GLY A 104 2.45 -2.05 -7.29
N GLY A 105 1.83 -2.72 -8.26
CA GLY A 105 1.19 -4.00 -8.01
C GLY A 105 0.35 -4.51 -9.15
N ILE A 106 -0.33 -5.63 -8.90
CA ILE A 106 -1.13 -6.34 -9.89
C ILE A 106 -2.54 -6.54 -9.36
N LEU A 107 -3.52 -6.05 -10.11
CA LEU A 107 -4.94 -6.26 -9.90
C LEU A 107 -5.47 -7.30 -10.90
N ASP A 108 -5.97 -8.44 -10.42
CA ASP A 108 -6.66 -9.45 -11.21
C ASP A 108 -8.16 -9.45 -10.85
N VAL A 109 -9.01 -8.97 -11.75
CA VAL A 109 -10.47 -8.96 -11.54
C VAL A 109 -11.16 -10.24 -12.01
N ARG A 110 -10.42 -11.21 -12.56
CA ARG A 110 -10.92 -12.49 -13.08
C ARG A 110 -10.64 -13.66 -12.14
N ASN A 111 -9.74 -13.49 -11.16
CA ASN A 111 -9.43 -14.45 -10.10
C ASN A 111 -9.58 -13.85 -8.68
N ASP A 112 -9.89 -14.68 -7.69
CA ASP A 112 -9.91 -14.31 -6.27
C ASP A 112 -8.55 -14.55 -5.60
N GLU A 113 -7.75 -15.45 -6.15
CA GLU A 113 -6.38 -15.66 -5.69
C GLU A 113 -5.53 -14.45 -6.03
N LYS A 114 -4.64 -14.04 -5.11
CA LYS A 114 -3.72 -12.94 -5.41
C LYS A 114 -2.83 -13.31 -6.59
N PRO A 115 -2.68 -12.41 -7.58
CA PRO A 115 -1.79 -12.65 -8.72
C PRO A 115 -0.31 -12.65 -8.33
N THR A 116 0.03 -12.02 -7.21
CA THR A 116 1.37 -11.97 -6.65
C THR A 116 1.32 -11.79 -5.13
N THR A 117 2.36 -12.27 -4.43
CA THR A 117 2.47 -12.05 -2.99
C THR A 117 2.74 -10.57 -2.72
N THR A 118 1.88 -9.96 -1.89
CA THR A 118 2.06 -8.57 -1.46
C THR A 118 3.29 -8.44 -0.55
N THR A 119 4.21 -7.54 -0.89
CA THR A 119 5.44 -7.32 -0.12
C THR A 119 5.77 -5.85 0.06
N VAL A 120 6.57 -5.58 1.09
CA VAL A 120 7.43 -4.38 1.17
C VAL A 120 8.87 -4.80 1.40
N ARG A 121 9.78 -4.19 0.65
CA ARG A 121 11.22 -4.40 0.73
C ARG A 121 11.85 -3.08 1.14
N VAL A 122 12.72 -3.14 2.15
CA VAL A 122 13.48 -1.97 2.61
C VAL A 122 14.94 -2.27 2.47
N THR A 123 15.60 -1.54 1.58
CA THR A 123 17.04 -1.66 1.30
C THR A 123 17.78 -0.47 1.88
N GLY A 124 18.94 -0.73 2.47
CA GLY A 124 19.78 0.32 3.01
C GLY A 124 21.18 -0.14 3.35
N THR A 125 21.96 0.78 3.89
CA THR A 125 23.32 0.55 4.38
C THR A 125 23.31 0.36 5.88
N THR A 126 23.95 -0.69 6.41
CA THR A 126 24.06 -0.96 7.85
C THR A 126 25.18 -0.13 8.49
N PHE A 127 25.26 -0.15 9.82
CA PHE A 127 26.36 0.52 10.53
C PHE A 127 27.74 -0.08 10.22
N ASP A 128 27.78 -1.33 9.76
CA ASP A 128 29.01 -2.00 9.32
C ASP A 128 29.43 -1.60 7.88
N GLY A 129 28.60 -0.79 7.19
CA GLY A 129 28.84 -0.36 5.81
C GLY A 129 28.34 -1.36 4.75
N GLU A 130 27.57 -2.38 5.15
CA GLU A 130 27.03 -3.39 4.24
C GLU A 130 25.68 -2.96 3.67
N THR A 131 25.43 -3.21 2.39
CA THR A 131 24.09 -3.05 1.79
C THR A 131 23.27 -4.32 2.01
N ALA A 132 22.07 -4.19 2.56
CA ALA A 132 21.15 -5.31 2.75
C ALA A 132 19.69 -4.90 2.54
N THR A 133 18.82 -5.90 2.32
CA THR A 133 17.38 -5.72 2.15
C THR A 133 16.61 -6.57 3.15
N ASN A 134 15.74 -5.93 3.93
CA ASN A 134 14.72 -6.61 4.73
C ASN A 134 13.43 -6.72 3.92
N THR A 135 12.71 -7.85 4.02
CA THR A 135 11.45 -8.06 3.30
C THR A 135 10.34 -8.51 4.25
N PHE A 136 9.21 -7.81 4.21
CA PHE A 136 7.96 -8.20 4.85
C PHE A 136 6.97 -8.68 3.80
N ARG A 137 6.36 -9.86 4.02
CA ARG A 137 5.45 -10.51 3.06
C ARG A 137 4.11 -10.81 3.73
N LEU A 138 3.02 -10.47 3.05
CA LEU A 138 1.68 -10.88 3.49
C LEU A 138 1.40 -12.29 2.99
N GLY A 139 0.56 -13.04 3.71
CA GLY A 139 0.06 -14.32 3.21
C GLY A 139 -0.83 -14.09 1.98
N ASP A 140 -0.83 -15.05 1.06
CA ASP A 140 -1.68 -14.96 -0.12
C ASP A 140 -3.16 -15.17 0.27
N GLU A 141 -3.41 -15.87 1.37
CA GLU A 141 -4.74 -16.12 1.93
C GLU A 141 -5.29 -14.94 2.75
N THR A 142 -4.50 -13.90 3.03
CA THR A 142 -5.02 -12.70 3.69
C THR A 142 -5.57 -11.74 2.63
N SER A 143 -6.90 -11.62 2.57
CA SER A 143 -7.57 -10.76 1.59
C SER A 143 -7.21 -9.28 1.74
N MET A 144 -7.52 -8.49 0.71
CA MET A 144 -7.40 -7.03 0.76
C MET A 144 -8.14 -6.46 1.97
N GLU A 145 -9.37 -6.88 2.21
CA GLU A 145 -10.21 -6.41 3.32
C GLU A 145 -9.61 -6.74 4.68
N ALA A 146 -9.00 -7.92 4.84
CA ALA A 146 -8.33 -8.30 6.07
C ALA A 146 -7.11 -7.39 6.34
N ASN A 147 -6.29 -7.18 5.31
CA ASN A 147 -5.08 -6.35 5.39
C ASN A 147 -5.39 -4.85 5.47
N VAL A 148 -6.59 -4.41 5.09
CA VAL A 148 -7.05 -3.02 5.24
C VAL A 148 -7.71 -2.80 6.60
N ASN A 149 -8.74 -3.58 6.93
CA ASN A 149 -9.61 -3.33 8.07
C ASN A 149 -8.97 -3.73 9.41
N GLY A 150 -8.20 -4.82 9.45
CA GLY A 150 -7.50 -5.25 10.66
C GLY A 150 -6.55 -4.16 11.17
N PRO A 151 -5.60 -3.69 10.35
CA PRO A 151 -4.73 -2.57 10.70
C PRO A 151 -5.49 -1.29 11.03
N ALA A 152 -6.53 -0.92 10.26
CA ALA A 152 -7.33 0.26 10.53
C ALA A 152 -7.93 0.27 11.95
N LEU A 153 -8.50 -0.86 12.39
CA LEU A 153 -9.02 -1.02 13.74
C LEU A 153 -7.91 -1.00 14.80
N GLY A 154 -6.75 -1.59 14.50
CA GLY A 154 -5.59 -1.56 15.39
C GLY A 154 -5.04 -0.14 15.60
N TYR A 155 -4.98 0.66 14.53
CA TYR A 155 -4.61 2.07 14.59
C TYR A 155 -5.67 2.91 15.32
N LEU A 156 -6.96 2.65 15.08
CA LEU A 156 -8.04 3.31 15.82
C LEU A 156 -7.91 3.06 17.33
N LYS A 157 -7.66 1.82 17.75
CA LYS A 157 -7.45 1.47 19.15
C LYS A 157 -6.27 2.23 19.76
N ALA A 158 -5.15 2.31 19.04
CA ALA A 158 -3.97 3.06 19.47
C ALA A 158 -4.24 4.57 19.55
N GLY A 159 -4.93 5.14 18.56
CA GLY A 159 -5.34 6.54 18.53
C GLY A 159 -6.28 6.91 19.68
N VAL A 160 -7.30 6.09 19.96
CA VAL A 160 -8.21 6.29 21.10
C VAL A 160 -7.46 6.27 22.43
N ARG A 161 -6.48 5.38 22.59
CA ARG A 161 -5.65 5.34 23.82
C ARG A 161 -4.87 6.62 24.01
N ARG A 162 -4.21 7.14 22.97
CA ARG A 162 -3.47 8.40 22.99
C ARG A 162 -4.39 9.60 23.26
N ASN A 163 -5.52 9.66 22.57
CA ASN A 163 -6.53 10.69 22.78
C ASN A 163 -6.98 10.76 24.25
N ARG A 164 -7.24 9.60 24.89
CA ARG A 164 -7.59 9.52 26.33
C ARG A 164 -6.46 9.95 27.27
N ALA A 165 -5.21 9.88 26.82
CA ALA A 165 -4.05 10.38 27.56
C ALA A 165 -3.82 11.89 27.35
N GLY A 166 -4.65 12.56 26.55
CA GLY A 166 -4.48 13.97 26.22
C GLY A 166 -3.46 14.24 25.11
N GLU A 167 -3.06 13.21 24.36
CA GLU A 167 -2.20 13.33 23.17
C GLU A 167 -3.06 13.50 21.92
N TYR A 168 -2.84 14.58 21.18
CA TYR A 168 -3.57 14.94 19.97
C TYR A 168 -2.61 15.28 18.84
N GLY A 169 -3.05 15.12 17.59
CA GLY A 169 -2.26 15.46 16.40
C GLY A 169 -2.67 14.63 15.20
N VAL A 170 -1.94 14.80 14.09
CA VAL A 170 -2.05 13.95 12.89
C VAL A 170 -0.94 12.91 12.98
N LEU A 171 -1.33 11.64 13.02
CA LEU A 171 -0.40 10.51 13.15
C LEU A 171 -0.65 9.53 12.01
N GLY A 172 0.43 9.05 11.42
CA GLY A 172 0.43 8.04 10.37
C GLY A 172 0.85 6.65 10.86
N PRO A 173 0.74 5.65 9.98
CA PRO A 173 1.15 4.27 10.27
C PRO A 173 2.64 4.09 10.58
N ALA A 174 3.50 4.98 10.07
CA ALA A 174 4.94 4.99 10.37
C ALA A 174 5.27 5.52 11.79
N GLU A 175 4.35 6.26 12.42
CA GLU A 175 4.59 6.96 13.70
C GLU A 175 3.90 6.26 14.89
N LEU A 176 3.02 5.30 14.62
CA LEU A 176 2.17 4.67 15.62
C LEU A 176 2.27 3.15 15.54
N MET A 177 2.48 2.49 16.68
CA MET A 177 2.33 1.03 16.75
C MET A 177 0.84 0.68 16.92
N PRO A 178 0.22 -0.09 16.01
CA PRO A 178 -1.17 -0.51 16.16
C PRO A 178 -1.34 -1.47 17.36
N GLY A 179 -2.52 -1.46 17.98
CA GLY A 179 -2.86 -2.39 19.06
C GLY A 179 -3.77 -3.51 18.59
N PHE A 180 -3.41 -4.77 18.86
CA PHE A 180 -4.27 -5.94 18.70
C PHE A 180 -5.36 -5.95 19.76
#